data_AF-A0A426Y8L8-F1
#
_entry.id   AF-A0A426Y8L8-F1
#
_cell.length_a   1.000
_cell.length_b   1.000
_cell.length_c   1.000
_cell.angle_alpha   90.00
_cell.angle_beta   90.00
_cell.angle_gamma   90.00
#
_symmetry.space_group_name_H-M   'P 1'
#
loop_
_entity.id
_entity.type
_entity.pdbx_description
1 polymer ?
#
loop_
_entity_poly.entity_id
_entity_poly.type
_entity_poly.pdbx_seq_one_letter_code
_entity_poly.pdbx_strand_id
1 'polypeptide(L)'
;MTSTVNSYFGSQILSPSTGILLNNEMDDFSIPNNSSANIPPPAPANFIRPLKRPLSSMSPTIVVKLIPNVVQYENWTTVTGDHFEVPAATRAALQKKGHVLQALSGGTICQFIVVHSLEKPATVGGATTGELTAVSDPRKGGLPAGY
;
A
#
# COMPACT_ATOMS: atom_id res chain seq x y z
N MET A 1 5.18 -5.49 5.62
CA MET A 1 6.45 -4.97 5.10
C MET A 1 6.18 -4.30 3.76
N THR A 2 6.86 -3.21 3.44
CA THR A 2 6.88 -2.60 2.10
C THR A 2 8.34 -2.58 1.62
N SER A 3 8.58 -2.90 0.35
CA SER A 3 9.91 -2.94 -0.25
C SER A 3 9.82 -2.48 -1.71
N THR A 4 10.91 -1.91 -2.23
CA THR A 4 10.94 -1.27 -3.53
C THR A 4 12.33 -1.32 -4.16
N VAL A 5 12.38 -1.18 -5.49
CA VAL A 5 13.58 -0.82 -6.26
C VAL A 5 13.45 0.60 -6.84
N ASN A 6 12.50 1.38 -6.32
CA ASN A 6 11.90 2.60 -6.82
C ASN A 6 11.09 2.41 -8.12
N SER A 7 11.62 2.80 -9.28
CA SER A 7 10.88 2.76 -10.55
C SER A 7 10.66 1.34 -11.06
N TYR A 8 9.83 1.18 -12.10
CA TYR A 8 9.72 -0.11 -12.78
C TYR A 8 11.10 -0.57 -13.29
N PHE A 9 11.49 -1.76 -12.85
CA PHE A 9 12.82 -2.33 -13.08
C PHE A 9 14.00 -1.53 -12.48
N GLY A 10 13.74 -0.63 -11.54
CA GLY A 10 14.75 0.16 -10.83
C GLY A 10 15.65 0.96 -11.77
N SER A 11 16.96 0.75 -11.65
CA SER A 11 17.96 1.35 -12.55
C SER A 11 18.01 0.76 -13.96
N GLN A 12 17.24 -0.30 -14.22
CA GLN A 12 17.32 -1.12 -15.44
C GLN A 12 18.67 -1.82 -15.63
N ILE A 13 19.48 -1.91 -14.58
CA ILE A 13 20.76 -2.61 -14.56
C ILE A 13 20.61 -3.93 -13.80
N LEU A 14 20.78 -5.02 -14.52
CA LEU A 14 20.84 -6.38 -13.97
C LEU A 14 22.30 -6.85 -13.94
N SER A 15 22.77 -7.30 -12.79
CA SER A 15 24.09 -7.93 -12.68
C SER A 15 24.11 -9.26 -13.44
N PRO A 16 24.95 -9.44 -14.49
CA PRO A 16 24.96 -10.68 -15.26
C PRO A 16 25.44 -11.89 -14.45
N SER A 17 26.29 -11.66 -13.45
CA SER A 17 26.87 -12.74 -12.63
C SER A 17 25.97 -13.17 -11.48
N THR A 18 25.14 -12.26 -10.93
CA THR A 18 24.33 -12.54 -9.74
C THR A 18 22.82 -12.53 -10.01
N GLY A 19 22.37 -11.99 -11.14
CA GLY A 19 20.95 -11.78 -11.43
C GLY A 19 20.29 -10.73 -10.54
N ILE A 20 21.05 -9.96 -9.76
CA ILE A 20 20.50 -8.91 -8.90
C ILE A 20 20.19 -7.68 -9.76
N LEU A 21 18.93 -7.23 -9.67
CA LEU A 21 18.47 -5.98 -10.26
C LEU A 21 18.77 -4.82 -9.31
N LEU A 22 19.47 -3.80 -9.79
CA LEU A 22 19.86 -2.65 -8.97
C LEU A 22 18.72 -1.60 -8.91
N ASN A 23 18.46 -1.05 -7.73
CA ASN A 23 17.51 0.04 -7.53
C ASN A 23 17.98 1.35 -8.18
N ASN A 24 17.05 2.29 -8.35
CA ASN A 24 17.33 3.69 -8.64
C ASN A 24 16.86 4.62 -7.50
N GLU A 25 17.08 4.24 -6.24
CA GLU A 25 16.59 4.98 -5.07
C GLU A 25 17.20 6.38 -4.93
N MET A 26 18.31 6.65 -5.62
CA MET A 26 18.90 8.00 -5.67
C MET A 26 17.96 9.05 -6.28
N ASP A 27 16.97 8.62 -7.06
CA ASP A 27 15.93 9.48 -7.68
C ASP A 27 14.95 10.05 -6.65
N ASP A 28 14.79 9.42 -5.47
CA ASP A 28 13.93 9.91 -4.40
C ASP A 28 14.54 11.11 -3.64
N PHE A 29 15.81 11.47 -3.90
CA PHE A 29 16.38 12.70 -3.37
C PHE A 29 15.89 13.93 -4.15
N SER A 30 15.76 15.04 -3.43
CA SER A 30 15.52 16.33 -4.07
C SER A 30 16.80 16.91 -4.66
N ILE A 31 16.68 17.64 -5.77
CA ILE A 31 17.78 18.26 -6.50
C ILE A 31 17.66 19.79 -6.38
N PRO A 32 18.70 20.50 -5.90
CA PRO A 32 18.64 21.94 -5.59
C PRO A 32 18.14 22.87 -6.69
N ASN A 33 18.39 22.52 -7.96
CA ASN A 33 18.09 23.37 -9.11
C ASN A 33 17.08 22.72 -10.08
N ASN A 34 16.23 21.81 -9.60
CA ASN A 34 15.22 21.21 -10.46
C ASN A 34 14.06 22.19 -10.72
N SER A 35 13.93 22.61 -11.98
CA SER A 35 12.89 23.55 -12.45
C SER A 35 11.86 22.89 -13.37
N SER A 36 11.84 21.55 -13.45
CA SER A 36 10.89 20.83 -14.29
C SER A 36 9.48 20.94 -13.74
N ALA A 37 8.50 21.29 -14.58
CA ALA A 37 7.11 21.54 -14.16
C ALA A 37 6.41 20.33 -13.50
N ASN A 38 6.93 19.12 -13.73
CA ASN A 38 6.37 17.86 -13.22
C ASN A 38 7.10 17.31 -11.99
N ILE A 39 8.03 18.08 -11.41
CA ILE A 39 8.83 17.63 -10.26
C ILE A 39 8.55 18.54 -9.07
N PRO A 40 8.38 17.99 -7.84
CA PRO A 40 8.20 18.80 -6.64
C PRO A 40 9.30 19.85 -6.46
N PRO A 41 9.00 20.99 -5.82
CA PRO A 41 10.00 22.03 -5.58
C PRO A 41 11.19 21.48 -4.76
N PRO A 42 12.40 22.05 -4.92
CA PRO A 42 13.56 21.62 -4.15
C PRO A 42 13.31 21.61 -2.65
N ALA A 43 13.62 20.49 -2.01
CA ALA A 43 13.46 20.26 -0.58
C ALA A 43 14.85 20.05 0.05
N PRO A 44 15.48 21.09 0.63
CA PRO A 44 16.84 21.00 1.17
C PRO A 44 17.04 19.89 2.20
N ALA A 45 16.02 19.61 3.01
CA ALA A 45 16.03 18.51 3.97
C ALA A 45 16.22 17.14 3.31
N ASN A 46 15.91 17.00 2.02
CA ASN A 46 16.04 15.79 1.22
C ASN A 46 17.09 15.93 0.09
N PHE A 47 18.10 16.81 0.22
CA PHE A 47 19.22 16.83 -0.73
C PHE A 47 20.19 15.67 -0.52
N ILE A 48 20.83 15.25 -1.61
CA ILE A 48 21.83 14.18 -1.66
C ILE A 48 23.01 14.52 -0.75
N ARG A 49 23.40 13.56 0.10
CA ARG A 49 24.65 13.58 0.87
C ARG A 49 25.18 12.15 1.03
N PRO A 50 26.51 11.95 1.15
CA PRO A 50 27.07 10.63 1.44
C PRO A 50 26.40 9.98 2.66
N LEU A 51 26.09 8.68 2.55
CA LEU A 51 25.45 7.85 3.59
C LEU A 51 24.05 8.29 4.05
N LYS A 52 23.46 9.33 3.43
CA LYS A 52 22.10 9.75 3.71
C LYS A 52 21.10 8.78 3.06
N ARG A 53 19.94 8.62 3.70
CA ARG A 53 18.80 7.90 3.12
C ARG A 53 17.83 8.90 2.47
N PRO A 54 17.31 8.61 1.27
CA PRO A 54 16.28 9.43 0.66
C PRO A 54 14.98 9.33 1.46
N LEU A 55 14.15 10.38 1.37
CA LEU A 55 12.78 10.35 1.86
C LEU A 55 11.97 9.32 1.07
N SER A 56 11.10 8.56 1.75
CA SER A 56 10.24 7.56 1.09
C SER A 56 8.77 7.77 1.46
N SER A 57 7.88 7.48 0.52
CA SER A 57 6.43 7.44 0.76
C SER A 57 5.94 6.11 1.36
N MET A 58 6.81 5.13 1.57
CA MET A 58 6.45 3.85 2.19
C MET A 58 5.86 4.06 3.59
N SER A 59 4.66 3.54 3.82
CA SER A 59 3.93 3.66 5.09
C SER A 59 3.37 2.32 5.59
N PRO A 60 4.23 1.30 5.88
CA PRO A 60 3.76 0.04 6.45
C PRO A 60 3.12 0.31 7.82
N THR A 61 1.82 0.02 7.96
CA THR A 61 1.02 0.44 9.11
C THR A 61 0.34 -0.75 9.78
N ILE A 62 0.32 -0.74 11.12
CA ILE A 62 -0.49 -1.66 11.94
C ILE A 62 -1.47 -0.79 12.73
N VAL A 63 -2.77 -1.04 12.56
CA VAL A 63 -3.83 -0.33 13.26
C VAL A 63 -4.41 -1.25 14.33
N VAL A 64 -4.36 -0.82 15.59
CA VAL A 64 -4.85 -1.62 16.74
C VAL A 64 -6.35 -1.47 16.99
N LYS A 65 -6.96 -0.35 16.56
CA LYS A 65 -8.41 -0.12 16.69
C LYS A 65 -8.90 0.73 15.54
N LEU A 66 -9.97 0.28 14.88
CA LEU A 66 -10.72 1.10 13.93
C LEU A 66 -11.62 2.07 14.70
N ILE A 67 -11.38 3.36 14.49
CA ILE A 67 -12.28 4.45 14.84
C ILE A 67 -13.05 4.79 13.57
N PRO A 68 -14.36 5.15 13.63
CA PRO A 68 -15.07 5.65 12.46
C PRO A 68 -14.24 6.70 11.72
N ASN A 69 -14.09 6.51 10.43
CA ASN A 69 -13.18 7.30 9.59
C ASN A 69 -13.77 7.53 8.20
N VAL A 70 -13.03 8.29 7.40
CA VAL A 70 -13.25 8.35 5.95
C VAL A 70 -12.65 7.10 5.33
N VAL A 71 -13.48 6.27 4.71
CA VAL A 71 -13.06 5.13 3.90
C VAL A 71 -13.06 5.58 2.46
N GLN A 72 -11.86 5.76 1.93
CA GLN A 72 -11.66 5.97 0.52
C GLN A 72 -11.74 4.64 -0.22
N TYR A 73 -12.55 4.57 -1.27
CA TYR A 73 -12.70 3.37 -2.08
C TYR A 73 -12.63 3.73 -3.56
N GLU A 74 -12.15 2.79 -4.36
CA GLU A 74 -12.10 2.98 -5.80
C GLU A 74 -13.50 2.82 -6.40
N ASN A 75 -13.80 3.70 -7.35
CA ASN A 75 -14.86 3.54 -8.32
C ASN A 75 -14.23 3.93 -9.65
N TRP A 76 -13.62 2.93 -10.30
CA TRP A 76 -12.79 3.15 -11.47
C TRP A 76 -12.99 2.06 -12.51
N THR A 77 -13.12 2.47 -13.76
CA THR A 77 -13.10 1.58 -14.91
C THR A 77 -11.78 1.78 -15.65
N THR A 78 -11.02 0.69 -15.80
CA THR A 78 -9.74 0.70 -16.51
C THR A 78 -9.93 0.96 -18.00
N VAL A 79 -8.83 1.29 -18.69
CA VAL A 79 -8.80 1.42 -20.15
C VAL A 79 -9.13 0.11 -20.88
N THR A 80 -8.99 -1.04 -20.20
CA THR A 80 -9.37 -2.36 -20.72
C THR A 80 -10.81 -2.75 -20.42
N GLY A 81 -11.56 -1.92 -19.67
CA GLY A 81 -12.98 -2.12 -19.37
C GLY A 81 -13.27 -2.78 -18.02
N ASP A 82 -12.25 -3.21 -17.28
CA ASP A 82 -12.41 -3.80 -15.95
C ASP A 82 -12.86 -2.73 -14.95
N HIS A 83 -13.93 -3.02 -14.19
CA HIS A 83 -14.47 -2.11 -13.19
C HIS A 83 -14.10 -2.56 -11.77
N PHE A 84 -13.45 -1.66 -11.03
CA PHE A 84 -13.09 -1.84 -9.63
C PHE A 84 -13.98 -0.94 -8.77
N GLU A 85 -14.93 -1.55 -8.08
CA GLU A 85 -15.73 -0.89 -7.06
C GLU A 85 -16.02 -1.84 -5.89
N VAL A 86 -16.00 -1.29 -4.68
CA VAL A 86 -16.47 -2.03 -3.49
C VAL A 86 -17.96 -2.32 -3.64
N PRO A 87 -18.40 -3.59 -3.47
CA PRO A 87 -19.80 -3.97 -3.62
C PRO A 87 -20.75 -3.06 -2.82
N ALA A 88 -21.89 -2.71 -3.40
CA ALA A 88 -22.87 -1.81 -2.79
C ALA A 88 -23.30 -2.25 -1.38
N ALA A 89 -23.46 -3.56 -1.16
CA ALA A 89 -23.79 -4.13 0.15
C ALA A 89 -22.70 -3.84 1.21
N THR A 90 -21.43 -3.97 0.84
CA THR A 90 -20.29 -3.66 1.72
C THR A 90 -20.25 -2.17 2.05
N ARG A 91 -20.50 -1.29 1.06
CA ARG A 91 -20.58 0.16 1.29
C ARG A 91 -21.69 0.53 2.27
N ALA A 92 -22.88 -0.02 2.10
CA ALA A 92 -24.00 0.19 3.02
C ALA A 92 -23.66 -0.27 4.46
N ALA A 93 -22.98 -1.42 4.60
CA ALA A 93 -22.54 -1.92 5.90
C ALA A 93 -21.51 -1.00 6.58
N LEU A 94 -20.57 -0.43 5.83
CA LEU A 94 -19.59 0.53 6.33
C LEU A 94 -20.24 1.85 6.77
N GLN A 95 -21.18 2.38 5.98
CA GLN A 95 -21.93 3.58 6.36
C GLN A 95 -22.75 3.36 7.63
N LYS A 96 -23.41 2.20 7.78
CA LYS A 96 -24.13 1.83 9.01
C LYS A 96 -23.23 1.77 10.24
N LYS A 97 -21.93 1.46 10.07
CA LYS A 97 -20.91 1.49 11.13
C LYS A 97 -20.37 2.91 11.43
N GLY A 98 -20.88 3.94 10.76
CA GLY A 98 -20.51 5.34 10.98
C GLY A 98 -19.34 5.84 10.12
N HIS A 99 -18.87 5.05 9.15
CA HIS A 99 -17.82 5.49 8.23
C HIS A 99 -18.37 6.45 7.15
N VAL A 100 -17.59 7.47 6.80
CA VAL A 100 -17.87 8.34 5.65
C VAL A 100 -17.18 7.72 4.43
N LEU A 101 -17.93 7.45 3.35
CA LEU A 101 -17.34 6.85 2.15
C LEU A 101 -17.00 7.93 1.12
N GLN A 102 -15.79 7.86 0.57
CA GLN A 102 -15.34 8.77 -0.50
C GLN A 102 -14.84 7.95 -1.68
N ALA A 103 -15.45 8.15 -2.85
CA ALA A 103 -15.00 7.49 -4.07
C ALA A 103 -13.72 8.16 -4.61
N LEU A 104 -12.84 7.36 -5.21
CA LEU A 104 -11.62 7.78 -5.89
C LEU A 104 -11.54 7.13 -7.27
N SER A 105 -10.92 7.82 -8.23
CA SER A 105 -10.70 7.33 -9.59
C SER A 105 -9.52 6.34 -9.73
N GLY A 106 -9.01 5.82 -8.61
CA GLY A 106 -7.84 4.94 -8.55
C GLY A 106 -6.94 5.27 -7.35
N GLY A 107 -6.38 4.23 -6.76
CA GLY A 107 -5.52 4.26 -5.58
C GLY A 107 -4.29 3.35 -5.74
N THR A 108 -3.58 3.10 -4.65
CA THR A 108 -2.35 2.30 -4.64
C THR A 108 -2.63 0.81 -4.45
N ILE A 109 -1.68 -0.05 -4.84
CA ILE A 109 -1.75 -1.49 -4.61
C ILE A 109 -1.58 -1.78 -3.11
N CYS A 110 -2.56 -2.44 -2.51
CA CYS A 110 -2.53 -2.75 -1.09
C CYS A 110 -2.50 -4.25 -0.78
N GLN A 111 -2.04 -4.60 0.42
CA GLN A 111 -2.11 -5.94 0.98
C GLN A 111 -2.51 -5.79 2.45
N PHE A 112 -3.56 -6.47 2.88
CA PHE A 112 -4.12 -6.29 4.22
C PHE A 112 -4.38 -7.62 4.92
N ILE A 113 -4.24 -7.60 6.24
CA ILE A 113 -4.70 -8.65 7.13
C ILE A 113 -5.53 -7.96 8.20
N VAL A 114 -6.74 -8.45 8.41
CA VAL A 114 -7.65 -8.02 9.45
C VAL A 114 -7.80 -9.15 10.44
N VAL A 115 -7.54 -8.84 11.71
CA VAL A 115 -7.81 -9.74 12.83
C VAL A 115 -9.22 -9.43 13.32
N HIS A 116 -10.14 -10.38 13.20
CA HIS A 116 -11.47 -10.25 13.80
C HIS A 116 -11.37 -10.52 15.30
N SER A 117 -12.14 -9.74 16.06
CA SER A 117 -12.12 -9.60 17.53
C SER A 117 -11.52 -10.76 18.34
N LEU A 118 -10.59 -10.42 19.24
CA LEU A 118 -10.10 -11.29 20.31
C LEU A 118 -11.05 -11.31 21.54
N GLU A 119 -12.19 -10.62 21.51
CA GLU A 119 -13.05 -10.43 22.70
C GLU A 119 -13.79 -11.70 23.14
N LYS A 120 -13.85 -12.73 22.29
CA LYS A 120 -14.30 -14.09 22.64
C LYS A 120 -13.40 -15.12 21.96
N PRO A 121 -12.17 -15.33 22.47
CA PRO A 121 -11.29 -16.28 21.84
C PRO A 121 -11.86 -17.68 22.05
N ALA A 122 -12.13 -18.39 20.95
CA ALA A 122 -12.42 -19.82 21.07
C ALA A 122 -11.15 -20.51 21.57
N THR A 123 -11.28 -21.38 22.56
CA THR A 123 -10.17 -22.15 23.09
C THR A 123 -10.23 -23.53 22.47
N VAL A 124 -9.30 -23.85 21.58
CA VAL A 124 -9.16 -25.19 21.01
C VAL A 124 -7.84 -25.75 21.49
N GLY A 125 -7.87 -26.83 22.30
CA GLY A 125 -6.66 -27.47 22.80
C GLY A 125 -5.76 -26.59 23.70
N GLY A 126 -6.30 -25.54 24.32
CA GLY A 126 -5.54 -24.61 25.17
C GLY A 126 -4.94 -23.39 24.44
N ALA A 127 -5.14 -23.27 23.12
CA ALA A 127 -4.76 -22.09 22.35
C ALA A 127 -5.98 -21.19 22.08
N THR A 128 -5.80 -19.88 22.24
CA THR A 128 -6.76 -18.86 21.79
C THR A 128 -6.72 -18.76 20.27
N THR A 129 -7.84 -19.06 19.60
CA THR A 129 -8.00 -18.94 18.15
C THR A 129 -8.78 -17.68 17.81
N GLY A 130 -8.25 -16.88 16.88
CA GLY A 130 -8.92 -15.73 16.28
C GLY A 130 -9.15 -15.94 14.79
N GLU A 131 -10.14 -15.25 14.22
CA GLU A 131 -10.41 -15.30 12.79
C GLU A 131 -9.57 -14.23 12.06
N LEU A 132 -8.89 -14.64 10.99
CA LEU A 132 -8.11 -13.75 10.14
C LEU A 132 -8.78 -13.64 8.78
N THR A 133 -8.94 -12.41 8.29
CA THR A 133 -9.25 -12.16 6.88
C THR A 133 -8.06 -11.48 6.24
N ALA A 134 -7.44 -12.16 5.29
CA ALA A 134 -6.38 -11.60 4.47
C ALA A 134 -6.93 -11.23 3.09
N VAL A 135 -6.49 -10.09 2.56
CA VAL A 135 -6.94 -9.56 1.27
C VAL A 135 -5.73 -9.12 0.47
N SER A 136 -5.63 -9.63 -0.76
CA SER A 136 -4.68 -9.16 -1.76
C SER A 136 -5.39 -8.31 -2.80
N ASP A 137 -4.75 -7.22 -3.21
CA ASP A 137 -5.27 -6.37 -4.27
C ASP A 137 -5.26 -7.09 -5.63
N PRO A 138 -6.43 -7.25 -6.28
CA PRO A 138 -6.55 -8.02 -7.51
C PRO A 138 -5.76 -7.40 -8.68
N ARG A 139 -5.47 -6.10 -8.65
CA ARG A 139 -4.78 -5.39 -9.75
C ARG A 139 -3.32 -5.82 -9.93
N LYS A 140 -2.74 -6.48 -8.92
CA LYS A 140 -1.39 -7.08 -9.01
C LYS A 140 -1.42 -8.61 -8.98
N GLY A 141 -2.61 -9.23 -9.00
CA GLY A 141 -2.78 -10.68 -9.09
C GLY A 141 -2.26 -11.49 -7.90
N GLY A 142 -2.03 -10.85 -6.75
CA GLY A 142 -1.59 -11.55 -5.54
C GLY A 142 -2.71 -12.35 -4.89
N LEU A 143 -2.36 -13.37 -4.11
CA LEU A 143 -3.30 -14.15 -3.30
C LEU A 143 -2.76 -14.31 -1.87
N PRO A 144 -3.63 -14.15 -0.86
CA PRO A 144 -3.28 -14.50 0.51
C PRO A 144 -3.29 -16.03 0.69
N ALA A 145 -2.50 -16.54 1.63
CA ALA A 145 -2.51 -17.94 2.05
C ALA A 145 -2.24 -18.03 3.57
N GLY A 146 -2.80 -19.04 4.22
CA GLY A 146 -2.67 -19.28 5.66
C GLY A 146 -3.33 -20.59 6.08
N TYR A 147 -3.14 -20.98 7.34
CA TYR A 147 -3.74 -22.16 7.98
C TYR A 147 -4.22 -21.81 9.38
#